data_AF-A0A5B9FSC1-F1
#
_entry.id   AF-A0A5B9FSC1-F1
#
_cell.length_a   1.000
_cell.length_b   1.000
_cell.length_c   1.000
_cell.angle_alpha   90.00
_cell.angle_beta   90.00
_cell.angle_gamma   90.00
#
_symmetry.space_group_name_H-M   'P 1'
#
loop_
_entity.id
_entity.type
_entity.pdbx_description
1 polymer ?
#
loop_
_entity_poly.entity_id
_entity_poly.type
_entity_poly.pdbx_seq_one_letter_code
_entity_poly.pdbx_strand_id
1 'polypeptide(L)' 'MDVQEIVVYILVAGAAAFLVKKFFFKKKKKSGCGSDDCGCH' A
#
# COMPACT_ATOMS: atom_id res chain seq x y z
N MET A 1 11.23 -8.73 -26.83
CA MET A 1 11.05 -7.70 -25.80
C MET A 1 11.28 -6.36 -26.46
N ASP A 2 10.20 -5.83 -27.00
CA ASP A 2 10.16 -4.55 -27.67
C ASP A 2 10.09 -3.44 -26.61
N VAL A 3 10.66 -2.28 -26.90
CA VAL A 3 10.76 -1.17 -25.92
C VAL A 3 9.40 -0.73 -25.34
N GLN A 4 8.33 -0.82 -26.12
CA GLN A 4 6.96 -0.52 -25.66
C GLN A 4 6.47 -1.55 -24.63
N GLU A 5 6.81 -2.82 -24.82
CA GLU A 5 6.43 -3.91 -23.91
C GLU A 5 7.11 -3.72 -22.54
N ILE A 6 8.38 -3.31 -22.54
CA ILE A 6 9.14 -2.99 -21.32
C ILE A 6 8.49 -1.83 -20.55
N VAL A 7 8.08 -0.77 -21.25
CA VAL A 7 7.41 0.39 -20.64
C VAL A 7 6.06 -0.02 -20.03
N VAL A 8 5.29 -0.85 -20.73
CA VAL A 8 4.01 -1.39 -20.21
C VAL A 8 4.23 -2.21 -18.95
N TYR A 9 5.23 -3.10 -18.93
CA TYR A 9 5.53 -3.88 -17.73
C TYR A 9 5.99 -3.03 -16.55
N ILE A 10 6.79 -1.99 -16.77
CA ILE A 10 7.22 -1.07 -15.71
C ILE A 10 6.02 -0.29 -15.16
N LEU A 11 5.13 0.20 -16.02
CA LEU A 11 3.92 0.93 -15.59
C LEU A 11 2.98 0.04 -14.79
N VAL A 12 2.73 -1.19 -15.28
CA VAL A 12 1.85 -2.15 -14.60
C VAL A 12 2.47 -2.60 -13.26
N ALA A 13 3.77 -2.93 -13.24
CA ALA A 13 4.47 -3.29 -12.02
C ALA A 13 4.51 -2.13 -11.01
N GLY A 14 4.74 -0.90 -11.47
CA GLY A 14 4.70 0.31 -10.65
C GLY A 14 3.32 0.58 -10.05
N ALA A 15 2.26 0.48 -10.85
CA ALA A 15 0.88 0.62 -10.39
C ALA A 15 0.50 -0.48 -9.39
N ALA A 16 0.85 -1.73 -9.68
CA ALA A 16 0.63 -2.86 -8.77
C ALA A 16 1.38 -2.64 -7.44
N ALA A 17 2.65 -2.26 -7.48
CA ALA A 17 3.44 -1.96 -6.29
C ALA A 17 2.87 -0.77 -5.48
N PHE A 18 2.40 0.29 -6.15
CA PHE A 18 1.75 1.42 -5.51
C PHE A 18 0.44 1.01 -4.81
N LEU A 19 -0.39 0.20 -5.47
CA LEU A 19 -1.64 -0.31 -4.89
C LEU A 19 -1.36 -1.26 -3.71
N VAL A 20 -0.40 -2.18 -3.85
CA VAL A 20 0.02 -3.06 -2.75
C VAL A 20 0.53 -2.22 -1.57
N LYS A 21 1.36 -1.21 -1.82
CA LYS A 21 1.83 -0.30 -0.77
C LYS A 21 0.69 0.51 -0.14
N LYS A 22 -0.27 0.98 -0.92
CA LYS A 22 -1.39 1.80 -0.43
C LYS A 22 -2.37 1.01 0.42
N PHE A 23 -2.69 -0.21 0.01
CA PHE A 23 -3.75 -1.02 0.65
C PHE A 23 -3.21 -2.02 1.68
N PHE A 24 -2.08 -2.67 1.41
CA PHE A 24 -1.51 -3.68 2.31
C PHE A 24 -0.44 -3.11 3.26
N PHE A 25 0.15 -1.96 2.93
CA PHE A 25 1.10 -1.27 3.79
C PHE A 25 0.46 -0.20 4.69
N LYS A 26 -0.88 -0.11 4.74
CA LYS A 26 -1.51 0.45 5.93
C LYS A 26 -1.19 -0.50 7.07
N LYS A 27 -0.18 -0.16 7.88
CA LYS A 27 0.03 -0.78 9.19
C LYS A 27 -1.35 -0.86 9.83
N LYS A 28 -1.86 -2.08 10.03
CA LYS A 28 -2.89 -2.27 11.04
C LYS A 28 -2.23 -1.82 12.33
N LYS A 29 -2.57 -0.62 12.82
CA LYS A 29 -2.59 -0.44 14.28
C LYS A 29 -3.44 -1.61 14.77
N LYS A 30 -2.85 -2.44 15.63
CA LYS A 30 -3.50 -3.62 16.19
C LYS A 30 -4.93 -3.25 16.60
N SER A 31 -5.87 -4.10 16.22
CA SER A 31 -7.26 -4.01 16.67
C SER A 31 -7.31 -4.02 18.20
N GLY A 32 -8.17 -3.18 18.76
CA GLY A 32 -8.52 -3.19 20.18
C GLY A 32 -9.15 -1.88 20.60
N CYS A 33 -10.48 -1.86 20.78
CA CYS A 33 -11.03 -1.09 21.89
C CYS A 33 -10.53 -1.83 23.15
N GLY A 34 -9.42 -1.38 23.73
CA GLY A 34 -8.71 -2.12 24.77
C GLY A 34 -7.38 -1.45 25.12
N SER A 35 -7.39 -0.76 26.26
CA SER A 35 -6.32 0.06 26.87
C SER A 35 -6.13 1.47 26.28
N ASP A 36 -6.98 2.36 26.78
CA ASP A 36 -6.62 3.69 27.32
C ASP A 36 -5.59 4.50 26.52
N ASP A 37 -5.98 5.04 25.36
CA ASP A 37 -5.51 6.37 24.90
C ASP A 37 -6.26 6.75 23.60
N CYS A 38 -7.55 7.01 23.74
CA CYS A 38 -8.29 7.71 22.68
C CYS A 38 -7.90 9.18 22.81
N GLY A 39 -6.96 9.61 21.96
CA GLY A 39 -6.33 10.95 21.94
C GLY A 39 -7.28 12.12 21.67
N CYS A 40 -8.30 12.26 22.51
CA CYS A 40 -9.02 13.49 22.75
C CYS A 40 -8.17 14.32 23.72
N HIS A 41 -7.42 15.27 23.17
CA HIS A 41 -6.93 16.43 23.90
C HIS A 41 -7.21 17.68 23.06
#